data_AF-A0A251YIE6-F1
#
_entry.id   AF-A0A251YIE6-F1
#
_cell.length_a   1.000
_cell.length_b   1.000
_cell.length_c   1.000
_cell.angle_alpha   90.00
_cell.angle_beta   90.00
_cell.angle_gamma   90.00
#
_symmetry.space_group_name_H-M   'P 1'
#
loop_
_entity.id
_entity.type
_entity.pdbx_description
1 polymer ?
#
loop_
_entity_poly.entity_id
_entity_poly.type
_entity_poly.pdbx_seq_one_letter_code
_entity_poly.pdbx_strand_id
1 'polypeptide(L)'
;MTPRWAHSSDKHGVPRDDQIHVLLHPTYRRDLHVEDSARECLTLYIGHPHGQTDREVEILVRTFPGTTREAIVFHAMPLGPKYRRYREEHPGD
;
A
#
# COMPACT_ATOMS: atom_id res chain seq x y z
N MET A 1 -5.23 -14.85 6.44
CA MET A 1 -5.67 -13.73 7.30
C MET A 1 -6.18 -12.63 6.38
N THR A 2 -7.41 -12.18 6.59
CA THR A 2 -8.01 -11.12 5.77
C THR A 2 -7.57 -9.77 6.35
N PRO A 3 -7.02 -8.83 5.57
CA PRO A 3 -6.66 -7.53 6.10
C PRO A 3 -7.92 -6.74 6.49
N ARG A 4 -7.77 -5.79 7.40
CA ARG A 4 -8.82 -4.86 7.78
C ARG A 4 -8.68 -3.57 6.97
N TRP A 5 -9.77 -3.08 6.40
CA TRP A 5 -9.81 -1.76 5.74
C TRP A 5 -10.25 -0.69 6.75
N ALA A 6 -9.44 0.34 6.93
CA ALA A 6 -9.86 1.53 7.66
C ALA A 6 -10.73 2.40 6.75
N HIS A 7 -11.73 3.09 7.31
CA HIS A 7 -12.60 3.97 6.52
C HIS A 7 -11.84 5.06 5.73
N SER A 8 -10.64 5.42 6.18
CA SER A 8 -9.75 6.35 5.48
C SER A 8 -9.22 5.85 4.13
N SER A 9 -9.13 4.54 3.89
CA SER A 9 -8.65 4.01 2.61
C SER A 9 -9.55 4.38 1.44
N ASP A 10 -10.84 4.58 1.70
CA ASP A 10 -11.84 4.81 0.67
C ASP A 10 -11.99 6.31 0.33
N LYS A 11 -11.29 7.20 1.03
CA LYS A 11 -11.46 8.65 0.93
C LYS A 11 -11.00 9.25 -0.40
N HIS A 12 -10.06 8.63 -1.09
CA HIS A 12 -9.45 9.19 -2.29
C HIS A 12 -9.97 8.56 -3.59
N GLY A 13 -11.13 7.90 -3.53
CA GLY A 13 -11.84 7.43 -4.73
C GLY A 13 -11.19 6.23 -5.41
N VAL A 14 -10.43 5.42 -4.66
CA VAL A 14 -9.91 4.12 -5.12
C VAL A 14 -10.87 3.02 -4.63
N PRO A 15 -11.63 2.36 -5.52
CA PRO A 15 -12.50 1.24 -5.18
C PRO A 15 -11.76 0.13 -4.43
N ARG A 16 -12.45 -0.59 -3.55
CA ARG A 16 -11.83 -1.67 -2.78
C ARG A 16 -11.27 -2.79 -3.66
N ASP A 17 -11.93 -3.12 -4.76
CA ASP A 17 -11.45 -4.15 -5.69
C ASP A 17 -10.14 -3.73 -6.37
N ASP A 18 -9.98 -2.43 -6.68
CA ASP A 18 -8.72 -1.87 -7.15
C ASP A 18 -7.63 -1.96 -6.09
N GLN A 19 -7.97 -1.66 -4.84
CA GLN A 19 -7.02 -1.79 -3.73
C GLN A 19 -6.55 -3.24 -3.58
N ILE A 20 -7.47 -4.20 -3.61
CA ILE A 20 -7.16 -5.64 -3.54
C ILE A 20 -6.29 -6.05 -4.72
N HIS A 21 -6.62 -5.61 -5.94
CA HIS A 21 -5.85 -5.94 -7.13
C HIS A 21 -4.40 -5.47 -7.01
N VAL A 22 -4.17 -4.22 -6.60
CA VAL A 22 -2.83 -3.66 -6.38
C VAL A 22 -2.07 -4.40 -5.29
N LEU A 23 -2.73 -4.82 -4.21
CA LEU A 23 -2.09 -5.60 -3.15
C LEU A 23 -1.68 -7.01 -3.60
N LEU A 24 -2.42 -7.61 -4.54
CA LEU A 24 -2.12 -8.93 -5.10
C LEU A 24 -1.11 -8.87 -6.26
N HIS A 25 -1.10 -7.76 -7.02
CA HIS A 25 -0.27 -7.56 -8.21
C HIS A 25 0.49 -6.22 -8.18
N PRO A 26 1.32 -5.96 -7.15
CA PRO A 26 2.06 -4.71 -7.08
C PRO A 26 3.16 -4.67 -8.15
N THR A 27 3.32 -3.52 -8.80
CA THR A 27 4.49 -3.22 -9.64
C THR A 27 5.68 -2.79 -8.80
N TYR A 28 5.42 -2.32 -7.57
CA TYR A 28 6.44 -1.95 -6.60
C TYR A 28 5.95 -2.21 -5.19
N ARG A 29 6.81 -2.78 -4.35
CA ARG A 29 6.55 -3.03 -2.93
C ARG A 29 7.78 -2.64 -2.13
N ARG A 30 7.58 -1.88 -1.06
CA ARG A 30 8.69 -1.53 -0.15
C ARG A 30 8.22 -1.36 1.29
N ASP A 31 9.00 -1.88 2.21
CA ASP A 31 8.80 -1.66 3.64
C ASP A 31 9.44 -0.32 4.03
N LEU A 32 8.60 0.62 4.41
CA LEU A 32 8.96 1.91 5.02
C LEU A 32 9.14 1.63 6.51
N HIS A 33 10.38 1.41 6.94
CA HIS A 33 10.68 1.11 8.33
C HIS A 33 10.17 2.25 9.25
N VAL A 34 9.45 1.90 10.31
CA VAL A 34 9.09 2.84 11.38
C VAL A 34 10.00 2.52 12.55
N GLU A 35 10.80 3.47 13.02
CA GLU A 35 11.76 3.21 14.10
C GLU A 35 11.08 2.81 15.43
N ASP A 36 11.39 1.58 15.83
CA ASP A 36 11.94 1.16 17.13
C ASP A 36 11.09 1.18 18.42
N SER A 37 9.80 0.84 18.37
CA SER A 37 9.11 0.51 19.64
C SER A 37 7.84 -0.33 19.53
N ALA A 38 7.19 -0.34 18.38
CA ALA A 38 6.09 -1.25 18.09
C ALA A 38 6.53 -2.15 16.94
N ARG A 39 6.26 -3.46 17.01
CA ARG A 39 6.44 -4.44 15.92
C ARG A 39 5.49 -4.15 14.75
N GLU A 40 5.44 -2.90 14.31
CA GLU A 40 4.63 -2.40 13.22
C GLU A 40 5.58 -1.99 12.08
N CYS A 41 5.23 -2.41 10.88
CA CYS A 41 5.92 -2.04 9.67
C CYS A 41 4.91 -1.37 8.75
N LEU A 42 5.36 -0.32 8.06
CA LEU A 42 4.55 0.32 7.06
C LEU A 42 4.98 -0.18 5.69
N THR A 43 4.15 -0.97 5.02
CA THR A 43 4.46 -1.44 3.67
C THR A 43 3.73 -0.60 2.63
N LEU A 44 4.50 -0.02 1.71
CA LEU A 44 4.03 0.66 0.51
C LEU A 44 3.86 -0.34 -0.62
N TYR A 45 2.70 -0.29 -1.27
CA TYR A 45 2.40 -0.99 -2.51
C TYR A 45 2.05 0.06 -3.57
N ILE A 46 2.64 -0.06 -4.75
CA ILE A 46 2.25 0.71 -5.93
C ILE A 46 1.91 -0.29 -7.03
N GLY A 47 0.84 -0.03 -7.78
CA GLY A 47 0.42 -0.87 -8.89
C GLY A 47 -0.72 -0.28 -9.68
N HIS A 48 -1.10 -0.96 -10.74
CA HIS A 48 -2.27 -0.60 -11.54
C HIS A 48 -3.56 -1.11 -10.88
N PRO A 49 -4.68 -0.36 -10.96
CA PRO A 49 -5.99 -0.84 -10.54
C PRO A 49 -6.49 -1.96 -11.47
N HIS A 50 -7.58 -2.64 -11.08
CA HIS A 50 -8.16 -3.67 -11.93
C HIS A 50 -8.71 -3.00 -13.21
N GLY A 51 -8.25 -3.46 -14.39
CA GLY A 51 -8.71 -2.93 -15.69
C GLY A 51 -7.65 -2.30 -16.61
N GLN A 52 -6.35 -2.63 -16.48
CA GLN A 52 -5.29 -2.19 -17.41
C GLN A 52 -5.35 -0.69 -17.73
N THR A 53 -5.27 0.15 -16.70
CA THR A 53 -5.24 1.60 -16.87
C THR A 53 -3.82 2.15 -16.74
N ASP A 54 -3.50 3.24 -17.45
CA ASP A 54 -2.20 3.93 -17.32
C ASP A 54 -1.99 4.61 -15.95
N ARG A 55 -3.04 4.74 -15.14
CA ARG A 55 -2.93 5.28 -13.77
C ARG A 55 -2.42 4.22 -12.80
N GLU A 56 -1.45 4.59 -11.98
CA GLU A 56 -1.01 3.80 -10.83
C GLU A 56 -1.69 4.31 -9.56
N VAL A 57 -1.79 3.43 -8.57
CA VAL A 57 -2.33 3.69 -7.25
C VAL A 57 -1.24 3.41 -6.23
N GLU A 58 -1.13 4.26 -5.22
CA GLU A 58 -0.33 4.01 -4.02
C GLU A 58 -1.22 3.54 -2.87
N ILE A 59 -0.77 2.51 -2.17
CA ILE A 59 -1.46 1.93 -1.01
C ILE A 59 -0.47 1.75 0.12
N LEU A 60 -0.83 2.25 1.31
CA LEU A 60 -0.08 1.99 2.53
C LEU A 60 -0.82 1.01 3.42
N VAL A 61 -0.10 -0.02 3.83
CA VAL A 61 -0.59 -1.07 4.71
C VAL A 61 0.26 -1.09 5.96
N ARG A 62 -0.38 -1.02 7.13
CA ARG A 62 0.28 -1.30 8.40
C ARG A 62 0.30 -2.81 8.60
N THR A 63 1.47 -3.40 8.66
CA THR A 63 1.70 -4.81 8.93
C THR A 63 2.29 -4.99 10.33
N PHE A 64 2.06 -6.14 10.95
CA PHE A 64 2.53 -6.44 12.31
C PHE A 64 3.32 -7.76 12.32
N PRO A 65 4.53 -7.77 11.74
CA PRO A 65 5.32 -8.99 11.63
C PRO A 65 5.58 -9.63 13.01
N GLY A 66 5.48 -10.96 13.08
CA GLY A 66 5.67 -11.70 14.32
C GLY A 66 4.52 -11.58 15.33
N THR A 67 3.33 -11.16 14.89
CA THR A 67 2.11 -11.13 15.70
C THR A 67 0.93 -11.79 14.96
N THR A 68 -0.18 -12.03 15.67
CA THR A 68 -1.44 -12.49 15.07
C THR A 68 -2.36 -11.35 14.63
N ARG A 69 -1.88 -10.09 14.69
CA ARG A 69 -2.69 -8.92 14.33
C ARG A 69 -2.87 -8.87 12.82
N GLU A 70 -4.09 -8.55 12.42
CA GLU A 70 -4.43 -8.34 11.01
C GLU A 70 -3.71 -7.12 10.45
N ALA A 71 -3.26 -7.22 9.20
CA ALA A 71 -2.76 -6.07 8.46
C ALA A 71 -3.90 -5.05 8.26
N ILE A 72 -3.56 -3.76 8.28
CA ILE A 72 -4.54 -2.67 8.17
C ILE A 72 -4.23 -1.85 6.93
N VAL A 73 -5.12 -1.90 5.94
CA VAL A 73 -5.11 -0.99 4.78
C VAL A 73 -5.73 0.32 5.24
N PHE A 74 -4.96 1.41 5.26
CA PHE A 74 -5.45 2.68 5.81
C PHE A 74 -5.33 3.87 4.85
N HIS A 75 -4.59 3.71 3.76
CA HIS A 75 -4.39 4.74 2.75
C HIS A 75 -4.38 4.08 1.38
N ALA A 76 -5.20 4.60 0.47
CA ALA A 76 -5.16 4.26 -0.94
C ALA A 76 -5.51 5.53 -1.73
N MET A 77 -4.69 5.88 -2.72
CA MET A 77 -4.95 7.03 -3.60
C MET A 77 -4.24 6.86 -4.94
N PRO A 78 -4.61 7.62 -5.99
CA PRO A 78 -3.80 7.68 -7.21
C PRO A 78 -2.34 8.06 -6.88
N LEU A 79 -1.38 7.45 -7.57
CA LEU A 79 0.05 7.62 -7.31
C LEU A 79 0.43 9.11 -7.31
N GLY A 80 0.81 9.59 -6.14
CA GLY A 80 1.22 10.96 -5.90
C GLY A 80 2.68 11.21 -6.24
N PRO A 81 3.09 12.49 -6.33
CA PRO A 81 4.48 12.86 -6.64
C PRO A 81 5.47 12.36 -5.58
N LYS A 82 5.06 12.26 -4.31
CA LYS A 82 5.91 11.80 -3.21
C LYS A 82 6.40 10.37 -3.43
N TYR A 83 5.49 9.41 -3.59
CA TYR A 83 5.86 8.00 -3.72
C TYR A 83 6.31 7.62 -5.13
N ARG A 84 5.92 8.41 -6.15
CA ARG A 84 6.56 8.33 -7.47
C ARG A 84 8.05 8.64 -7.37
N ARG A 85 8.41 9.79 -6.77
CA ARG A 85 9.80 10.19 -6.55
C ARG A 85 10.54 9.21 -5.64
N TYR A 86 9.90 8.76 -4.56
CA TYR A 86 10.48 7.75 -3.67
C TYR A 86 10.84 6.47 -4.43
N ARG A 87 9.95 5.97 -5.31
CA ARG A 87 10.23 4.80 -6.16
C ARG A 87 11.44 5.03 -7.08
N GLU A 88 11.58 6.23 -7.65
CA GLU A 88 12.71 6.60 -8.52
C GLU A 88 14.03 6.66 -7.74
N GLU A 89 14.02 7.23 -6.53
CA GLU A 89 15.18 7.30 -5.63
C GLU A 89 15.53 5.94 -5.00
N HIS A 90 14.55 5.05 -4.95
CA HIS A 90 14.62 3.74 -4.31
C HIS A 90 14.05 2.66 -5.24
N PRO A 91 14.72 2.37 -6.37
CA PRO A 91 14.29 1.33 -7.29
C PRO A 91 14.16 -0.01 -6.54
N GLY A 92 13.16 -0.81 -6.92
CA GLY A 92 13.04 -2.16 -6.40
C GLY A 92 14.25 -3.01 -6.81
N ASP A 93 14.71 -3.88 -5.92
CA ASP A 93 15.68 -4.94 -6.25
C ASP A 93 15.06 -5.97 -7.21
#